data_AF-A0A1G2NGI6-F1
#
_entry.id   AF-A0A1G2NGI6-F1
#
_cell.length_a   1.000
_cell.length_b   1.000
_cell.length_c   1.000
_cell.angle_alpha   90.00
_cell.angle_beta   90.00
_cell.angle_gamma   90.00
#
_symmetry.space_group_name_H-M   'P 1'
#
loop_
_entity.id
_entity.type
_entity.pdbx_description
1 polymer ?
#
loop_
_entity_poly.entity_id
_entity_poly.type
_entity_poly.pdbx_seq_one_letter_code
_entity_poly.pdbx_strand_id
1 'polypeptide(L)'
;MKERIIFNVILLLSCLFTPWWFVALVMVIGMIIFEAYVEGIFGAVFTDILLGGSNWSIFFGINFLLSIGAILFYIFAFYLRRRLFFVSDKGRF
;
A
#
# COMPACT_ATOMS: atom_id res chain seq x y z
N MET A 1 -18.11 -5.29 -0.19
CA MET A 1 -17.72 -5.03 1.23
C MET A 1 -17.06 -6.25 1.85
N LYS A 2 -17.61 -7.46 1.67
CA LYS A 2 -17.01 -8.69 2.19
C LYS A 2 -15.60 -8.94 1.63
N GLU A 3 -15.34 -8.63 0.35
CA GLU A 3 -14.00 -8.83 -0.24
C GLU A 3 -12.95 -7.91 0.40
N ARG A 4 -13.31 -6.68 0.76
CA ARG A 4 -12.40 -5.74 1.46
C ARG A 4 -11.98 -6.26 2.82
N ILE A 5 -12.91 -6.88 3.56
CA ILE A 5 -12.61 -7.46 4.88
C ILE A 5 -11.62 -8.60 4.72
N ILE A 6 -11.85 -9.50 3.77
CA ILE A 6 -10.92 -10.62 3.49
C ILE A 6 -9.53 -10.08 3.14
N PHE A 7 -9.46 -9.06 2.30
CA PHE A 7 -8.19 -8.47 1.90
C PHE A 7 -7.47 -7.77 3.08
N ASN A 8 -8.22 -7.10 3.97
CA ASN A 8 -7.66 -6.51 5.19
C ASN A 8 -7.13 -7.58 6.16
N VAL A 9 -7.80 -8.73 6.27
CA VAL A 9 -7.31 -9.87 7.06
C VAL A 9 -6.01 -10.40 6.45
N ILE A 10 -5.93 -10.53 5.11
CA ILE A 10 -4.70 -10.96 4.41
C ILE A 10 -3.57 -9.94 4.63
N LEU A 11 -3.86 -8.65 4.53
CA LEU A 11 -2.89 -7.58 4.78
C LEU A 11 -2.36 -7.66 6.22
N LEU A 12 -3.24 -7.84 7.20
CA LEU A 12 -2.87 -7.94 8.61
C LEU A 12 -2.03 -9.18 8.91
N LEU A 13 -2.42 -10.34 8.36
CA LEU A 13 -1.61 -11.57 8.44
C LEU A 13 -0.24 -11.38 7.78
N SER A 14 -0.19 -10.66 6.65
CA SER A 14 1.07 -10.35 5.99
C SER A 14 1.96 -9.48 6.88
N CYS A 15 1.41 -8.44 7.51
CA CYS A 15 2.18 -7.56 8.40
C CYS A 15 2.80 -8.32 9.59
N LEU A 16 2.15 -9.38 10.07
CA LEU A 16 2.58 -10.15 11.25
C LEU A 16 3.55 -11.28 10.92
N PHE A 17 3.35 -11.96 9.80
CA PHE A 17 4.01 -13.25 9.52
C PHE A 17 4.91 -13.24 8.29
N THR A 18 4.86 -12.21 7.45
CA THR A 18 5.64 -12.17 6.22
C THR A 18 6.60 -10.99 6.20
N PRO A 19 7.66 -11.07 5.37
CA PRO A 19 8.57 -9.95 5.22
C PRO A 19 7.87 -8.74 4.58
N TRP A 20 8.43 -7.55 4.81
CA TRP A 20 7.89 -6.29 4.33
C TRP A 20 7.60 -6.22 2.82
N TRP A 21 8.39 -6.92 1.99
CA TRP A 21 8.19 -6.94 0.54
C TRP A 21 6.88 -7.63 0.15
N PHE A 22 6.41 -8.60 0.94
CA PHE A 22 5.14 -9.25 0.72
C PHE A 22 3.98 -8.33 1.07
N VAL A 23 4.09 -7.58 2.16
CA VAL A 23 3.12 -6.52 2.53
C VAL A 23 3.01 -5.47 1.43
N ALA A 24 4.13 -5.03 0.86
CA ALA A 24 4.14 -4.08 -0.25
C ALA A 24 3.39 -4.63 -1.48
N LEU A 25 3.58 -5.90 -1.84
CA LEU A 25 2.86 -6.54 -2.94
C LEU A 25 1.35 -6.61 -2.68
N VAL A 26 0.94 -7.05 -1.48
CA VAL A 26 -0.47 -7.11 -1.10
C VAL A 26 -1.09 -5.71 -1.15
N MET A 27 -0.39 -4.69 -0.67
CA MET A 27 -0.83 -3.31 -0.73
C MET A 27 -1.04 -2.83 -2.18
N VAL A 28 -0.08 -3.07 -3.09
CA VAL A 28 -0.19 -2.68 -4.50
C VAL A 28 -1.39 -3.37 -5.16
N ILE A 29 -1.56 -4.68 -4.93
CA ILE A 29 -2.71 -5.43 -5.43
C ILE A 29 -4.02 -4.85 -4.89
N GLY A 30 -4.07 -4.54 -3.59
CA GLY A 30 -5.22 -3.92 -2.94
C GLY A 30 -5.57 -2.55 -3.55
N MET A 31 -4.58 -1.72 -3.86
CA MET A 31 -4.79 -0.43 -4.51
C MET A 31 -5.29 -0.53 -5.96
N ILE A 32 -4.93 -1.60 -6.68
CA ILE A 32 -5.43 -1.85 -8.04
C ILE A 32 -6.88 -2.34 -8.00
N ILE A 33 -7.21 -3.24 -7.06
CA ILE A 33 -8.55 -3.83 -6.95
C ILE A 33 -9.54 -2.83 -6.32
N PHE A 34 -9.10 -2.07 -5.33
CA PHE A 34 -9.96 -1.18 -4.56
C PHE A 34 -9.63 0.29 -4.81
N GLU A 35 -10.62 1.02 -5.31
CA GLU A 35 -10.53 2.43 -5.67
C GLU A 35 -9.96 3.39 -4.62
N ALA A 36 -10.10 3.05 -3.35
CA ALA A 36 -9.59 3.80 -2.20
C ALA A 36 -9.19 2.80 -1.12
N TYR A 37 -7.98 2.26 -1.23
CA TYR A 37 -7.42 1.28 -0.30
C TYR A 37 -6.50 1.97 0.71
N VAL A 38 -7.09 2.71 1.64
CA VAL A 38 -6.34 3.46 2.67
C VAL A 38 -5.77 2.50 3.72
N GLU A 39 -6.41 1.34 3.88
CA GLU A 39 -5.99 0.25 4.77
C GLU A 39 -4.57 -0.24 4.44
N GLY A 40 -4.17 -0.17 3.17
CA GLY A 40 -2.80 -0.44 2.74
C GLY A 40 -1.75 0.48 3.39
N ILE A 41 -2.07 1.77 3.53
CA ILE A 41 -1.18 2.75 4.18
C ILE A 41 -1.04 2.40 5.67
N PHE A 42 -2.15 2.07 6.34
CA PHE A 42 -2.11 1.61 7.72
C PHE A 42 -1.28 0.34 7.89
N GLY A 43 -1.37 -0.61 6.94
CA GLY A 43 -0.54 -1.82 6.93
C GLY A 43 0.95 -1.50 6.78
N ALA A 44 1.32 -0.55 5.92
CA ALA A 44 2.72 -0.13 5.77
C ALA A 44 3.28 0.51 7.05
N VAL A 45 2.52 1.40 7.69
CA VAL A 45 2.88 2.00 8.98
C VAL A 45 3.00 0.96 10.08
N PHE A 46 2.04 0.03 10.15
CA PHE A 46 2.06 -1.05 11.13
C PHE A 46 3.27 -1.97 10.94
N THR A 47 3.61 -2.28 9.69
CA THR A 47 4.80 -3.07 9.33
C THR A 47 6.09 -2.35 9.71
N ASP A 48 6.20 -1.05 9.46
CA ASP A 48 7.35 -0.24 9.88
C ASP A 48 7.50 -0.20 11.40
N ILE A 49 6.41 -0.11 12.15
CA ILE A 49 6.45 -0.15 13.62
C ILE A 49 6.90 -1.53 14.12
N LEU A 50 6.38 -2.60 13.53
CA LEU A 50 6.70 -3.98 13.93
C LEU A 50 8.14 -4.37 13.56
N LEU A 51 8.59 -4.01 12.36
CA LEU A 51 9.87 -4.46 11.81
C LEU A 51 11.00 -3.42 11.96
N GLY A 52 10.68 -2.13 12.02
CA GLY A 52 11.65 -1.04 12.19
C GLY A 52 12.29 -0.99 13.59
N GLY A 53 11.71 -1.67 14.58
CA GLY A 53 12.36 -1.89 15.88
C GLY A 53 13.37 -3.03 15.89
N SER A 54 13.36 -3.89 14.86
CA SER A 54 14.38 -4.93 14.71
C SER A 54 15.64 -4.31 14.12
N ASN A 55 16.82 -4.62 14.68
CA ASN A 55 18.15 -4.13 14.27
C ASN A 55 18.57 -4.53 12.83
N TRP A 56 17.61 -4.78 11.95
CA TRP A 56 17.84 -5.09 10.57
C TRP A 56 18.20 -3.79 9.83
N SER A 57 19.50 -3.62 9.61
CA SER A 57 20.16 -2.62 8.77
C SER A 57 19.72 -2.63 7.29
N ILE A 58 18.53 -3.12 6.96
CA ILE A 58 18.02 -3.26 5.58
C ILE A 58 17.90 -1.89 4.91
N PHE A 59 17.56 -0.83 5.65
CA PHE A 59 17.39 0.52 5.13
C PHE A 59 18.33 1.54 5.78
N PHE A 60 19.58 1.14 6.08
CA PHE A 60 20.59 2.05 6.66
C PHE A 60 20.12 2.78 7.94
N GLY A 61 19.20 2.19 8.72
CA GLY A 61 18.63 2.80 9.94
C GLY A 61 17.42 3.71 9.73
N ILE A 62 16.85 3.76 8.52
CA ILE A 62 15.64 4.54 8.24
C ILE A 62 14.39 3.70 8.53
N ASN A 63 13.76 3.93 9.69
CA ASN A 63 12.67 3.13 10.22
C ASN A 63 11.28 3.35 9.59
N PHE A 64 11.17 4.18 8.55
CA PHE A 64 9.87 4.58 7.96
C PHE A 64 9.85 4.58 6.43
N LEU A 65 10.80 3.88 5.79
CA LEU A 65 10.93 3.93 4.33
C LEU A 65 9.70 3.35 3.61
N LEU A 66 9.08 2.31 4.17
CA LEU A 66 7.88 1.70 3.60
C LEU A 66 6.66 2.60 3.72
N SER A 67 6.47 3.27 4.86
CA SER A 67 5.39 4.23 5.06
C SER A 67 5.51 5.39 4.09
N ILE A 68 6.72 5.95 3.93
CA ILE A 68 6.98 7.03 2.98
C ILE A 68 6.71 6.55 1.54
N GLY A 69 7.22 5.37 1.19
CA GLY A 69 6.97 4.75 -0.12
C GLY A 69 5.49 4.51 -0.40
N ALA A 70 4.75 4.01 0.58
CA ALA A 70 3.31 3.76 0.49
C ALA A 70 2.52 5.05 0.27
N ILE A 71 2.86 6.12 0.98
CA ILE A 71 2.22 7.44 0.81
C ILE A 71 2.51 8.00 -0.58
N LEU A 72 3.78 7.99 -1.02
CA LEU A 72 4.17 8.46 -2.35
C LEU A 72 3.47 7.66 -3.45
N PHE A 73 3.43 6.35 -3.31
CA PHE A 73 2.76 5.46 -4.26
C PHE A 73 1.25 5.70 -4.28
N TYR A 74 0.62 5.90 -3.13
CA TYR A 74 -0.81 6.24 -3.06
C TYR A 74 -1.11 7.57 -3.76
N ILE A 75 -0.30 8.61 -3.53
CA ILE A 75 -0.43 9.90 -4.20
C ILE A 75 -0.24 9.74 -5.72
N PHE A 76 0.75 8.96 -6.13
CA PHE A 76 1.02 8.67 -7.55
C PHE A 76 -0.14 7.92 -8.22
N ALA A 77 -0.64 6.86 -7.58
CA ALA A 77 -1.78 6.08 -8.05
C ALA A 77 -3.05 6.95 -8.13
N PHE A 78 -3.29 7.81 -7.13
CA PHE A 78 -4.38 8.76 -7.12
C PHE A 78 -4.26 9.77 -8.28
N TYR A 79 -3.05 10.28 -8.54
CA TYR A 79 -2.78 11.20 -9.64
C TYR A 79 -2.96 10.54 -11.01
N LEU A 80 -2.41 9.34 -11.21
CA LEU A 80 -2.59 8.54 -12.42
C LEU A 80 -4.06 8.30 -12.70
N ARG A 81 -4.81 7.89 -11.68
CA ARG A 81 -6.25 7.63 -11.82
C ARG A 81 -7.02 8.88 -12.22
N ARG A 82 -6.72 10.04 -11.61
CA ARG A 82 -7.31 11.33 -12.02
C ARG A 82 -7.01 11.66 -13.49
N ARG A 83 -5.80 11.36 -13.98
CA ARG A 83 -5.44 11.58 -15.39
C ARG A 83 -6.12 10.59 -16.34
N LEU A 84 -6.18 9.31 -15.99
CA LEU A 84 -6.80 8.26 -16.80
C LEU A 84 -8.31 8.45 -16.98
N PHE A 85 -9.02 8.85 -15.92
CA PHE A 85 -10.46 9.16 -16.03
C PHE A 85 -10.74 10.41 -16.89
N PHE A 86 -9.85 11.41 -16.85
CA PHE A 86 -9.96 12.60 -17.71
C PHE A 86 -9.76 12.30 -19.20
N VAL A 87 -9.01 11.25 -19.55
CA VAL A 87 -8.81 10.83 -20.95
C VAL A 87 -10.01 10.03 -21.46
N SER A 88 -10.65 9.22 -20.61
CA SER A 88 -11.83 8.43 -20.97
C SER A 88 -13.04 9.30 -21.40
N ASP A 89 -13.18 10.51 -20.85
CA ASP A 89 -14.28 11.41 -21.17
C ASP A 89 -14.06 12.24 -22.45
N LYS A 90 -12.83 12.34 -22.94
CA LYS A 90 -12.50 13.08 -24.18
C LYS A 90 -12.54 12.22 -25.44
N GLY A 91 -12.78 10.92 -25.32
CA GLY A 91 -12.91 9.98 -26.45
C GLY A 91 -14.32 9.90 -27.06
N ARG A 92 -15.26 10.74 -26.61
CA ARG A 92 -16.63 10.84 -27.14
C ARG A 92 -16.95 12.26 -27.59
N PHE A 93 -16.23 12.76 -28.58
CA PHE A 93 -16.70 13.84 -29.45
C PHE A 93 -16.23 13.57 -30.88
#